data_AF-A0A938M4L5-F1
#
_entry.id   AF-A0A938M4L5-F1
#
_cell.length_a   1.000
_cell.length_b   1.000
_cell.length_c   1.000
_cell.angle_alpha   90.00
_cell.angle_beta   90.00
_cell.angle_gamma   90.00
#
_symmetry.space_group_name_H-M   'P 1'
#
loop_
_entity.id
_entity.type
_entity.pdbx_description
1 polymer ?
#
loop_
_entity_poly.entity_id
_entity_poly.type
_entity_poly.pdbx_seq_one_letter_code
_entity_poly.pdbx_strand_id
1 'polypeptide(L)'
;MRLHGSALAAGSAAIIVLSVLTVGLLGQNRGGRPVAPGGPPVDSTWAALTFELKVSNSTLERLRPHFEAAWREQTRSLRESVGNSQELAERTQKIRDNLDAVLKTTLTAQEARTLAEWRSSRPPIGPPPDAPPGGPRMGGPGGGGYRQTAHPPLASDDAEKRILEAAAQVTHFESVPLEDARVIRLLAEAIGAKHAVEIGTSTGYSGLWLALALQRTGGKLTTLEIDSSRAAIARENFRKAGVEKLVTVIVGDAHKTLERLTGPIDMVFIDADKERYADYLEKTLPLLRPGGLILAHNVDRAEVAERYVSRITGNPHLETVFYTDGRGLSITLKKR
;
A
#
# COMPACT_ATOMS: atom_id res chain seq x y z
N MET A 1 15.94 7.65 7.58
CA MET A 1 16.51 6.97 6.40
C MET A 1 16.33 5.47 6.61
N ARG A 2 15.52 4.78 5.81
CA ARG A 2 15.51 3.30 5.77
C ARG A 2 16.10 2.87 4.43
N LEU A 3 17.30 2.32 4.46
CA LEU A 3 17.88 1.61 3.33
C LEU A 3 17.05 0.33 3.15
N HIS A 4 16.35 0.18 2.02
CA HIS A 4 15.67 -1.07 1.71
C HIS A 4 16.63 -1.94 0.91
N GLY A 5 17.22 -2.94 1.56
CA GLY A 5 17.92 -4.02 0.89
C GLY A 5 17.03 -5.25 0.85
N SER A 6 16.53 -5.62 -0.32
CA SER A 6 15.99 -6.96 -0.55
C SER A 6 17.16 -7.89 -0.88
N ALA A 7 17.66 -8.59 0.14
CA ALA A 7 18.55 -9.73 -0.06
C ALA A 7 17.70 -10.92 -0.52
N LEU A 8 17.56 -11.11 -1.83
CA LEU A 8 17.14 -12.40 -2.39
C LEU A 8 18.25 -13.40 -2.05
N ALA A 9 17.93 -14.36 -1.16
CA ALA A 9 18.87 -15.37 -0.71
C ALA A 9 19.14 -16.39 -1.82
N ALA A 10 20.17 -16.12 -2.64
CA ALA A 10 21.03 -17.12 -3.28
C ALA A 10 22.28 -16.40 -3.83
N GLY A 11 23.35 -16.33 -3.03
CA GLY A 11 24.74 -16.26 -3.49
C GLY A 11 25.23 -15.12 -4.42
N SER A 12 24.45 -14.13 -4.85
CA SER A 12 24.94 -13.10 -5.80
C SER A 12 24.12 -11.79 -5.76
N ALA A 13 24.80 -10.68 -5.38
CA ALA A 13 24.41 -9.26 -5.54
C ALA A 13 22.97 -8.82 -5.16
N ALA A 14 22.84 -8.05 -4.07
CA ALA A 14 21.59 -7.41 -3.65
C ALA A 14 21.17 -6.27 -4.62
N ILE A 15 19.89 -6.21 -4.97
CA ILE A 15 19.27 -5.06 -5.64
C ILE A 15 18.72 -4.18 -4.52
N ILE A 16 19.19 -2.93 -4.43
CA ILE A 16 18.77 -1.98 -3.39
C ILE A 16 18.08 -0.80 -4.09
N VAL A 17 16.79 -0.63 -3.79
CA VAL A 17 16.00 0.51 -4.22
C VAL A 17 16.10 1.59 -3.13
N LEU A 18 16.74 2.71 -3.44
CA LEU A 18 16.98 3.83 -2.54
C LEU A 18 16.03 4.98 -2.89
N SER A 19 14.84 4.96 -2.30
CA SER A 19 13.85 6.04 -2.47
C SER A 19 14.16 7.21 -1.53
N VAL A 20 14.58 8.34 -2.08
CA VAL A 20 14.71 9.61 -1.35
C VAL A 20 13.39 10.37 -1.51
N LEU A 21 12.53 10.24 -0.49
CA LEU A 21 11.24 10.91 -0.47
C LEU A 21 11.45 12.42 -0.18
N THR A 22 11.20 13.27 -1.17
CA THR A 22 11.10 14.72 -0.96
C THR A 22 9.70 15.01 -0.39
N VAL A 23 9.62 15.52 0.85
CA VAL A 23 8.36 15.93 1.47
C VAL A 23 7.89 17.23 0.82
N GLY A 24 6.73 17.20 0.17
CA GLY A 24 6.07 18.40 -0.35
C GLY A 24 5.58 19.30 0.79
N LEU A 25 5.79 20.61 0.65
CA LEU A 25 5.23 21.63 1.54
C LEU A 25 3.70 21.63 1.43
N LEU A 26 3.01 21.04 2.41
CA LEU A 26 1.65 21.45 2.71
C LEU A 26 1.71 22.85 3.30
N GLY A 27 1.32 23.86 2.51
CA GLY A 27 0.89 25.14 3.06
C GLY A 27 -0.33 24.91 3.94
N GLN A 28 -0.12 24.66 5.23
CA GLN A 28 -1.21 24.71 6.21
C GLN A 28 -1.67 26.15 6.32
N ASN A 29 -2.87 26.43 5.82
CA ASN A 29 -3.60 27.62 6.23
C ASN A 29 -4.11 27.35 7.66
N ARG A 30 -3.38 27.90 8.66
CA ARG A 30 -3.86 27.96 10.05
C ARG A 30 -5.07 28.89 10.10
N GLY A 31 -6.27 28.31 10.15
CA GLY A 31 -7.51 29.05 10.37
C GLY A 31 -8.67 28.44 9.60
N GLY A 32 -9.57 27.75 10.30
CA GLY A 32 -10.71 27.04 9.71
C GLY A 32 -11.71 27.93 8.98
N ARG A 33 -11.58 28.04 7.65
CA ARG A 33 -12.68 28.39 6.74
C ARG A 33 -12.59 27.54 5.47
N PRO A 34 -13.73 27.11 4.89
CA PRO A 34 -13.74 26.34 3.66
C PRO A 34 -13.28 27.19 2.47
N VAL A 35 -12.51 26.59 1.57
CA VAL A 35 -12.11 27.19 0.30
C VAL A 35 -13.36 27.36 -0.56
N ALA A 36 -13.62 28.58 -1.04
CA ALA A 36 -14.73 28.87 -1.93
C ALA A 36 -14.57 28.11 -3.28
N PRO A 37 -15.67 27.71 -3.95
CA PRO A 37 -15.56 27.04 -5.25
C PRO A 37 -15.09 28.05 -6.30
N GLY A 38 -13.94 27.79 -6.93
CA GLY A 38 -13.42 28.60 -8.04
C GLY A 38 -11.98 29.12 -7.93
N GLY A 39 -11.21 28.75 -6.89
CA GLY A 39 -9.78 29.04 -6.84
C GLY A 39 -8.96 28.15 -7.81
N PRO A 40 -7.82 28.64 -8.35
CA PRO A 40 -6.96 27.83 -9.21
C PRO A 40 -6.46 26.59 -8.45
N PRO A 41 -6.30 25.43 -9.13
CA PRO A 41 -5.81 24.22 -8.48
C PRO A 41 -4.41 24.48 -7.91
N VAL A 42 -4.20 24.06 -6.65
CA VAL A 42 -2.87 24.05 -6.05
C VAL A 42 -2.10 22.90 -6.71
N ASP A 43 -1.15 23.22 -7.59
CA ASP A 43 -0.27 22.24 -8.22
C ASP A 43 0.60 21.57 -7.15
N SER A 44 0.20 20.37 -6.73
CA SER A 44 1.06 19.49 -5.93
C SER A 44 2.01 18.74 -6.87
N THR A 45 3.12 19.38 -7.22
CA THR A 45 4.21 18.71 -7.93
C THR A 45 5.00 17.85 -6.94
N TRP A 46 4.74 16.54 -6.98
CA TRP A 46 5.51 15.56 -6.23
C TRP A 46 6.80 15.23 -7.00
N ALA A 47 7.95 15.71 -6.52
CA ALA A 47 9.26 15.30 -7.04
C ALA A 47 9.89 14.28 -6.07
N ALA A 48 9.59 12.99 -6.24
CA ALA A 48 10.31 11.92 -5.54
C ALA A 48 11.62 11.62 -6.30
N LEU A 49 12.78 11.78 -5.66
CA LEU A 49 14.03 11.23 -6.20
C LEU A 49 14.15 9.77 -5.78
N THR A 50 13.96 8.86 -6.71
CA THR A 50 14.23 7.45 -6.46
C THR A 50 15.53 7.07 -7.16
N PHE A 51 16.51 6.61 -6.40
CA PHE A 51 17.76 6.05 -6.90
C PHE A 51 17.73 4.55 -6.69
N GLU A 52 17.89 3.75 -7.74
CA GLU A 52 18.00 2.31 -7.58
C GLU A 52 19.40 1.86 -7.95
N LEU A 53 20.01 1.04 -7.09
CA LEU A 53 21.38 0.58 -7.21
C LEU A 53 21.45 -0.92 -6.88
N LYS A 54 21.97 -1.73 -7.80
CA LYS A 54 22.34 -3.12 -7.53
C LYS A 54 23.80 -3.18 -7.10
N VAL A 55 24.07 -3.44 -5.82
CA VAL A 55 25.44 -3.44 -5.25
C VAL A 55 25.59 -4.55 -4.20
N SER A 56 26.83 -4.99 -3.95
CA SER A 56 27.09 -5.99 -2.90
C SER A 56 26.95 -5.36 -1.49
N ASN A 57 26.76 -6.19 -0.45
CA ASN A 57 26.72 -5.71 0.94
C ASN A 57 28.03 -4.99 1.35
N SER A 58 29.18 -5.45 0.86
CA SER A 58 30.47 -4.80 1.15
C SER A 58 30.58 -3.41 0.50
N THR A 59 29.99 -3.24 -0.68
CA THR A 59 29.90 -1.98 -1.41
C THR A 59 28.95 -1.02 -0.71
N LEU A 60 27.86 -1.54 -0.14
CA LEU A 60 26.90 -0.75 0.62
C LEU A 60 27.53 -0.12 1.86
N GLU A 61 28.31 -0.88 2.63
CA GLU A 61 29.00 -0.34 3.82
C GLU A 61 29.97 0.79 3.45
N ARG A 62 30.66 0.70 2.30
CA ARG A 62 31.52 1.78 1.79
C ARG A 62 30.73 3.02 1.38
N LEU A 63 29.54 2.85 0.80
CA LEU A 63 28.72 3.97 0.32
C LEU A 63 27.86 4.63 1.41
N ARG A 64 27.52 3.89 2.47
CA ARG A 64 26.64 4.33 3.58
C ARG A 64 26.98 5.71 4.16
N PRO A 65 28.22 6.01 4.57
CA PRO A 65 28.53 7.31 5.17
C PRO A 65 28.32 8.48 4.19
N HIS A 66 28.54 8.26 2.90
CA HIS A 66 28.32 9.27 1.86
C HIS A 66 26.82 9.53 1.63
N PHE A 67 25.99 8.48 1.66
CA PHE A 67 24.54 8.61 1.58
C PHE A 67 23.96 9.33 2.80
N GLU A 68 24.42 9.01 4.00
CA GLU A 68 23.97 9.69 5.23
C GLU A 68 24.37 11.17 5.25
N ALA A 69 25.50 11.54 4.64
CA ALA A 69 25.90 12.92 4.46
C ALA A 69 24.98 13.66 3.48
N ALA A 70 24.72 13.07 2.30
CA ALA A 70 23.84 13.65 1.28
C ALA A 70 22.40 13.83 1.80
N TRP A 71 21.88 12.85 2.54
CA TRP A 71 20.56 12.93 3.16
C TRP A 71 20.46 14.07 4.19
N ARG A 72 21.48 14.25 5.03
CA ARG A 72 21.52 15.34 6.03
C ARG A 72 21.54 16.71 5.38
N GLU A 73 22.32 16.86 4.31
CA GLU A 73 22.37 18.09 3.51
C GLU A 73 21.01 18.39 2.86
N GLN A 74 20.37 17.37 2.26
CA GLN A 74 19.06 17.50 1.63
C GLN A 74 17.94 17.83 2.64
N THR A 75 17.92 17.17 3.80
CA THR A 75 16.93 17.44 4.85
C THR A 75 17.07 18.86 5.42
N ARG A 76 18.31 19.37 5.52
CA ARG A 76 18.59 20.77 5.91
C ARG A 76 18.10 21.74 4.84
N SER A 77 18.48 21.49 3.58
CA SER A 77 18.10 22.31 2.42
C SER A 77 16.58 22.40 2.23
N LEU A 78 15.84 21.30 2.41
CA LEU A 78 14.39 21.26 2.26
C LEU A 78 13.63 22.01 3.36
N ARG A 79 14.22 22.17 4.56
CA ARG A 79 13.65 23.02 5.62
C ARG A 79 13.82 24.51 5.32
N GLU A 80 14.80 24.87 4.51
CA GLU A 80 15.13 26.26 4.19
C GLU A 80 14.42 26.73 2.90
N SER A 81 14.09 25.84 1.97
CA SER A 81 13.37 26.17 0.74
C SER A 81 11.86 26.12 0.93
N VAL A 82 11.22 27.24 1.28
CA VAL A 82 9.74 27.34 1.30
C VAL A 82 9.22 27.97 0.01
N GLY A 83 8.63 27.16 -0.88
CA GLY A 83 7.65 27.64 -1.88
C GLY A 83 8.10 27.93 -3.32
N ASN A 84 9.34 27.63 -3.74
CA ASN A 84 9.80 27.87 -5.12
C ASN A 84 10.16 26.55 -5.86
N SER A 85 9.45 26.25 -6.95
CA SER A 85 9.60 25.03 -7.75
C SER A 85 10.87 24.97 -8.60
N GLN A 86 11.38 26.12 -9.10
CA GLN A 86 12.65 26.17 -9.86
C GLN A 86 13.84 25.91 -8.95
N GLU A 87 13.85 26.52 -7.77
CA GLU A 87 14.90 26.31 -6.78
C GLU A 87 14.95 24.86 -6.29
N LEU A 88 13.78 24.22 -6.14
CA LEU A 88 13.69 22.80 -5.83
C LEU A 88 14.29 21.92 -6.94
N ALA A 89 14.07 22.26 -8.20
CA ALA A 89 14.60 21.52 -9.36
C ALA A 89 16.12 21.65 -9.48
N GLU A 90 16.67 22.85 -9.32
CA GLU A 90 18.13 23.08 -9.33
C GLU A 90 18.83 22.34 -8.17
N ARG A 91 18.28 22.42 -6.97
CA ARG A 91 18.81 21.72 -5.79
C ARG A 91 18.72 20.20 -5.95
N THR A 92 17.64 19.71 -6.55
CA THR A 92 17.46 18.29 -6.92
C THR A 92 18.55 17.82 -7.90
N GLN A 93 18.84 18.61 -8.93
CA GLN A 93 19.88 18.28 -9.90
C GLN A 93 21.27 18.24 -9.25
N LYS A 94 21.59 19.22 -8.38
CA LYS A 94 22.86 19.24 -7.64
C LYS A 94 23.08 18.00 -6.77
N ILE A 95 22.02 17.49 -6.14
CA ILE A 95 22.07 16.25 -5.35
C ILE A 95 22.39 15.04 -6.24
N ARG A 96 21.78 14.98 -7.44
CA ARG A 96 22.06 13.92 -8.42
C ARG A 96 23.54 13.94 -8.84
N ASP A 97 24.07 15.11 -9.17
CA ASP A 97 25.45 15.26 -9.62
C ASP A 97 26.46 14.87 -8.53
N ASN A 98 26.21 15.28 -7.28
CA ASN A 98 27.02 14.88 -6.12
C ASN A 98 27.01 13.37 -5.91
N LEU A 99 25.85 12.73 -6.08
CA LEU A 99 25.74 11.28 -5.92
C LEU A 99 26.47 10.52 -7.03
N ASP A 100 26.35 10.97 -8.28
CA ASP A 100 27.09 10.38 -9.39
C ASP A 100 28.61 10.55 -9.22
N ALA A 101 29.08 11.66 -8.63
CA ALA A 101 30.49 11.84 -8.29
C ALA A 101 30.97 10.82 -7.23
N VAL A 102 30.18 10.59 -6.18
CA VAL A 102 30.47 9.57 -5.15
C VAL A 102 30.50 8.16 -5.75
N LEU A 103 29.55 7.84 -6.63
CA LEU A 103 29.50 6.53 -7.28
C LEU A 103 30.74 6.31 -8.15
N LYS A 104 31.21 7.33 -8.88
CA LYS A 104 32.42 7.23 -9.72
C LYS A 104 33.69 7.00 -8.91
N THR A 105 33.80 7.53 -7.69
CA THR A 105 35.01 7.39 -6.86
C THR A 105 34.98 6.15 -5.96
N THR A 106 33.81 5.59 -5.68
CA THR A 106 33.64 4.51 -4.70
C THR A 106 33.43 3.13 -5.33
N LEU A 107 32.90 3.08 -6.56
CA LEU A 107 32.68 1.82 -7.26
C LEU A 107 33.96 1.30 -7.92
N THR A 108 34.20 -0.01 -7.84
CA THR A 108 35.20 -0.68 -8.66
C THR A 108 34.80 -0.67 -10.13
N ALA A 109 35.75 -0.91 -11.04
CA ALA A 109 35.48 -0.97 -12.48
C ALA A 109 34.41 -2.00 -12.85
N GLN A 110 34.36 -3.13 -12.14
CA GLN A 110 33.35 -4.17 -12.36
C GLN A 110 31.96 -3.72 -11.91
N GLU A 111 31.85 -3.09 -10.73
CA GLU A 111 30.58 -2.58 -10.20
C GLU A 111 30.03 -1.42 -11.05
N ALA A 112 30.91 -0.55 -11.56
CA ALA A 112 30.54 0.53 -12.45
C ALA A 112 29.96 0.02 -13.78
N ARG A 113 30.51 -1.08 -14.32
CA ARG A 113 29.98 -1.74 -15.54
C ARG A 113 28.60 -2.35 -15.30
N THR A 114 28.42 -3.10 -14.21
CA THR A 114 27.12 -3.66 -13.83
C THR A 114 26.07 -2.58 -13.61
N LEU A 115 26.44 -1.45 -13.01
CA LEU A 115 25.55 -0.30 -12.84
C LEU A 115 25.20 0.36 -14.19
N ALA A 116 26.17 0.51 -15.10
CA ALA A 116 25.95 1.10 -16.42
C ALA A 116 25.04 0.22 -17.29
N GLU A 117 25.27 -1.10 -17.32
CA GLU A 117 24.42 -2.08 -18.00
C GLU A 117 22.98 -2.02 -17.46
N TRP A 118 22.84 -2.02 -16.13
CA TRP A 118 21.54 -1.89 -15.49
C TRP A 118 20.85 -0.55 -15.82
N ARG A 119 21.56 0.58 -15.79
CA ARG A 119 21.02 1.91 -16.18
C ARG A 119 20.59 1.95 -17.65
N SER A 120 21.36 1.33 -18.55
CA SER A 120 21.04 1.26 -19.98
C SER A 120 19.86 0.35 -20.30
N SER A 121 19.55 -0.59 -19.41
CA SER A 121 18.41 -1.51 -19.55
C SER A 121 17.06 -0.91 -19.11
N ARG A 122 17.04 0.35 -18.62
CA ARG A 122 15.81 1.06 -18.24
C ARG A 122 15.38 2.08 -19.29
N PRO A 123 14.06 2.26 -19.51
CA PRO A 123 13.57 3.40 -20.28
C PRO A 123 13.91 4.72 -19.54
N PRO A 124 14.26 5.78 -20.27
CA PRO A 124 14.68 7.04 -19.65
C PRO A 124 13.54 7.68 -18.84
N ILE A 125 13.85 8.09 -17.62
CA ILE A 125 12.96 8.92 -16.80
C ILE A 125 13.22 10.38 -17.17
N GLY A 126 12.40 10.91 -18.07
CA GLY A 126 12.34 12.34 -18.41
C GLY A 126 10.95 12.92 -18.14
N PRO A 127 10.82 14.24 -17.94
CA PRO A 127 9.51 14.88 -17.94
C PRO A 127 8.84 14.64 -19.30
N PRO A 128 7.50 14.52 -19.36
CA PRO A 128 6.82 14.31 -20.63
C PRO A 128 7.12 15.51 -21.56
N PRO A 129 7.41 15.30 -22.86
CA PRO A 129 7.51 16.41 -23.79
C PRO A 129 6.13 17.07 -23.93
N ASP A 130 6.13 18.39 -24.03
CA ASP A 130 4.95 19.25 -24.10
C ASP A 130 3.88 18.67 -25.04
N ALA A 131 2.79 18.18 -24.46
CA ALA A 131 1.66 17.67 -25.24
C ALA A 131 0.75 18.86 -25.60
N PRO A 132 0.42 19.09 -26.88
CA PRO A 132 -0.55 20.09 -27.26
C PRO A 132 -1.93 19.71 -26.70
N PRO A 133 -2.80 20.69 -26.42
CA PRO A 133 -4.07 20.43 -25.77
C PRO A 133 -5.03 19.76 -26.75
N GLY A 134 -5.51 18.57 -26.39
CA GLY A 134 -6.65 17.92 -27.05
C GLY A 134 -6.28 16.86 -28.09
N GLY A 135 -6.08 15.61 -27.63
CA GLY A 135 -6.05 14.43 -28.48
C GLY A 135 -5.94 13.14 -27.65
N PRO A 136 -6.58 12.01 -28.04
CA PRO A 136 -6.57 10.79 -27.24
C PRO A 136 -5.18 10.14 -27.27
N ARG A 137 -4.59 9.92 -26.10
CA ARG A 137 -3.27 9.30 -25.95
C ARG A 137 -3.34 7.79 -26.22
N MET A 138 -2.86 7.36 -27.39
CA MET A 138 -2.55 5.95 -27.70
C MET A 138 -1.25 5.54 -27.01
N GLY A 139 -1.27 4.42 -26.27
CA GLY A 139 -0.14 3.93 -25.46
C GLY A 139 0.96 3.22 -26.25
N GLY A 140 2.21 3.44 -25.83
CA GLY A 140 3.40 2.71 -26.30
C GLY A 140 3.76 1.48 -25.44
N PRO A 141 4.64 0.59 -25.93
CA PRO A 141 4.80 -0.77 -25.40
C PRO A 141 6.05 -0.91 -24.52
N GLY A 142 5.90 -1.46 -23.31
CA GLY A 142 7.07 -1.76 -22.46
C GLY A 142 6.79 -1.84 -20.97
N GLY A 143 5.84 -2.69 -20.59
CA GLY A 143 5.51 -3.04 -19.22
C GLY A 143 4.23 -3.83 -19.29
N GLY A 144 4.27 -5.12 -18.94
CA GLY A 144 3.09 -5.97 -18.84
C GLY A 144 2.17 -5.55 -17.68
N GLY A 145 1.97 -4.25 -17.49
CA GLY A 145 0.89 -3.74 -16.68
C GLY A 145 -0.38 -4.12 -17.41
N TYR A 146 -1.20 -4.96 -16.78
CA TYR A 146 -2.62 -4.94 -17.08
C TYR A 146 -3.03 -3.47 -17.17
N ARG A 147 -3.35 -3.00 -18.39
CA ARG A 147 -4.10 -1.75 -18.53
C ARG A 147 -5.24 -1.85 -17.53
N GLN A 148 -5.57 -0.76 -16.84
CA GLN A 148 -6.85 -0.62 -16.15
C GLN A 148 -7.97 -0.91 -17.15
N THR A 149 -8.31 -2.19 -17.31
CA THR A 149 -9.39 -2.72 -18.12
C THR A 149 -10.53 -3.16 -17.21
N ALA A 150 -10.42 -2.91 -15.92
CA ALA A 150 -11.49 -3.14 -14.96
C ALA A 150 -12.58 -2.09 -15.18
N HIS A 151 -13.49 -2.40 -16.09
CA HIS A 151 -14.86 -1.91 -15.94
C HIS A 151 -15.31 -2.19 -14.50
N PRO A 152 -16.04 -1.27 -13.85
CA PRO A 152 -16.68 -1.56 -12.58
C PRO A 152 -17.44 -2.89 -12.67
N PRO A 153 -17.41 -3.73 -11.63
CA PRO A 153 -18.14 -4.99 -11.67
C PRO A 153 -19.62 -4.73 -11.97
N LEU A 154 -20.18 -5.58 -12.84
CA LEU A 154 -21.59 -5.53 -13.17
C LEU A 154 -22.36 -6.33 -12.13
N ALA A 155 -23.41 -5.73 -11.58
CA ALA A 155 -24.26 -6.40 -10.62
C ALA A 155 -25.11 -7.48 -11.30
N SER A 156 -25.23 -8.64 -10.66
CA SER A 156 -26.12 -9.71 -11.10
C SER A 156 -27.57 -9.54 -10.62
N ASP A 157 -27.78 -8.79 -9.53
CA ASP A 157 -29.11 -8.47 -8.98
C ASP A 157 -29.15 -7.11 -8.25
N ASP A 158 -30.34 -6.69 -7.81
CA ASP A 158 -30.59 -5.41 -7.13
C ASP A 158 -29.88 -5.29 -5.77
N ALA A 159 -29.60 -6.41 -5.10
CA ALA A 159 -28.92 -6.37 -3.82
C ALA A 159 -27.42 -6.11 -4.01
N GLU A 160 -26.79 -6.81 -4.96
CA GLU A 160 -25.41 -6.55 -5.38
C GLU A 160 -25.25 -5.14 -5.95
N LYS A 161 -26.21 -4.69 -6.77
CA LYS A 161 -26.20 -3.34 -7.33
C LYS A 161 -26.17 -2.26 -6.25
N ARG A 162 -27.04 -2.38 -5.23
CA ARG A 162 -27.08 -1.43 -4.11
C ARG A 162 -25.78 -1.39 -3.32
N ILE A 163 -25.12 -2.53 -3.10
CA ILE A 163 -23.85 -2.56 -2.38
C ILE A 163 -22.74 -1.90 -3.22
N LEU A 164 -22.69 -2.16 -4.53
CA LEU A 164 -21.71 -1.54 -5.43
C LEU A 164 -21.90 -0.01 -5.54
N GLU A 165 -23.16 0.45 -5.64
CA GLU A 165 -23.48 1.88 -5.64
C GLU A 165 -23.11 2.55 -4.31
N ALA A 166 -23.36 1.89 -3.18
CA ALA A 166 -22.95 2.39 -1.87
C ALA A 166 -21.42 2.45 -1.75
N ALA A 167 -20.70 1.41 -2.21
CA ALA A 167 -19.24 1.36 -2.20
C ALA A 167 -18.61 2.49 -3.03
N ALA A 168 -19.21 2.84 -4.18
CA ALA A 168 -18.77 3.94 -5.02
C ALA A 168 -18.98 5.33 -4.40
N GLN A 169 -19.85 5.44 -3.39
CA GLN A 169 -20.17 6.70 -2.70
C GLN A 169 -19.50 6.82 -1.33
N VAL A 170 -18.73 5.82 -0.89
CA VAL A 170 -18.03 5.88 0.40
C VAL A 170 -17.03 7.03 0.38
N THR A 171 -17.07 7.86 1.43
CA THR A 171 -15.99 8.82 1.68
C THR A 171 -14.71 8.06 1.98
N HIS A 172 -13.75 8.11 1.05
CA HIS A 172 -12.50 7.39 1.18
C HIS A 172 -11.64 8.00 2.30
N PHE A 173 -11.34 7.18 3.28
CA PHE A 173 -10.38 7.48 4.34
C PHE A 173 -9.47 6.26 4.48
N GLU A 174 -8.25 6.35 3.97
CA GLU A 174 -7.27 5.25 3.95
C GLU A 174 -7.86 3.91 3.45
N SER A 175 -8.72 3.95 2.43
CA SER A 175 -9.35 2.76 1.87
C SER A 175 -8.40 1.97 0.97
N VAL A 176 -8.61 0.65 0.90
CA VAL A 176 -7.96 -0.19 -0.12
C VAL A 176 -8.30 0.27 -1.54
N PRO A 177 -7.38 0.13 -2.52
CA PRO A 177 -7.69 0.27 -3.93
C PRO A 177 -8.81 -0.67 -4.38
N LEU A 178 -9.52 -0.28 -5.46
CA LEU A 178 -10.63 -1.07 -6.02
C LEU A 178 -10.22 -2.51 -6.35
N GLU A 179 -9.05 -2.72 -6.96
CA GLU A 179 -8.60 -4.07 -7.34
C GLU A 179 -8.35 -4.96 -6.13
N ASP A 180 -7.76 -4.42 -5.06
CA ASP A 180 -7.55 -5.15 -3.80
C ASP A 180 -8.90 -5.51 -3.16
N ALA A 181 -9.86 -4.60 -3.22
CA ALA A 181 -11.21 -4.85 -2.74
C ALA A 181 -11.92 -5.97 -3.52
N ARG A 182 -11.70 -6.04 -4.85
CA ARG A 182 -12.20 -7.13 -5.71
C ARG A 182 -11.54 -8.46 -5.38
N VAL A 183 -10.22 -8.48 -5.13
CA VAL A 183 -9.51 -9.69 -4.68
C VAL A 183 -10.11 -10.18 -3.36
N ILE A 184 -10.34 -9.29 -2.39
CA ILE A 184 -10.97 -9.62 -1.10
C ILE A 184 -12.35 -10.28 -1.31
N ARG A 185 -13.23 -9.67 -2.13
CA ARG A 185 -14.54 -10.23 -2.50
C ARG A 185 -14.39 -11.63 -3.12
N LEU A 186 -13.57 -11.76 -4.15
CA LEU A 186 -13.41 -13.00 -4.91
C LEU A 186 -12.95 -14.15 -4.00
N LEU A 187 -11.94 -13.90 -3.17
CA LEU A 187 -11.40 -14.92 -2.27
C LEU A 187 -12.41 -15.31 -1.19
N ALA A 188 -13.12 -14.36 -0.59
CA ALA A 188 -14.12 -14.63 0.43
C ALA A 188 -15.24 -15.55 -0.10
N GLU A 189 -15.72 -15.28 -1.31
CA GLU A 189 -16.74 -16.09 -1.96
C GLU A 189 -16.21 -17.45 -2.40
N ALA A 190 -15.02 -17.49 -3.01
CA ALA A 190 -14.41 -18.72 -3.51
C ALA A 190 -14.14 -19.76 -2.41
N ILE A 191 -13.79 -19.31 -1.19
CA ILE A 191 -13.63 -20.22 -0.04
C ILE A 191 -14.94 -20.54 0.67
N GLY A 192 -16.06 -19.98 0.22
CA GLY A 192 -17.37 -20.13 0.85
C GLY A 192 -17.46 -19.56 2.27
N ALA A 193 -16.78 -18.44 2.54
CA ALA A 193 -16.66 -17.89 3.90
C ALA A 193 -18.03 -17.62 4.54
N LYS A 194 -18.24 -18.11 5.77
CA LYS A 194 -19.45 -17.88 6.57
C LYS A 194 -19.20 -16.93 7.73
N HIS A 195 -17.97 -16.88 8.23
CA HIS A 195 -17.55 -15.96 9.28
C HIS A 195 -16.25 -15.27 8.87
N ALA A 196 -16.37 -14.00 8.50
CA ALA A 196 -15.23 -13.14 8.20
C ALA A 196 -14.98 -12.14 9.34
N VAL A 197 -13.72 -11.87 9.64
CA VAL A 197 -13.29 -10.85 10.61
C VAL A 197 -12.43 -9.81 9.91
N GLU A 198 -12.77 -8.54 10.06
CA GLU A 198 -11.99 -7.40 9.56
C GLU A 198 -11.43 -6.59 10.73
N ILE A 199 -10.14 -6.29 10.67
CA ILE A 199 -9.42 -5.46 11.65
C ILE A 199 -9.04 -4.16 10.94
N GLY A 200 -9.74 -3.06 11.26
CA GLY A 200 -9.65 -1.78 10.56
C GLY A 200 -10.82 -1.55 9.62
N THR A 201 -11.97 -1.12 10.15
CA THR A 201 -13.16 -0.84 9.32
C THR A 201 -13.02 0.44 8.49
N SER A 202 -12.38 1.47 9.05
CA SER A 202 -12.43 2.84 8.56
C SER A 202 -13.89 3.27 8.28
N THR A 203 -14.18 3.81 7.09
CA THR A 203 -15.53 4.19 6.64
C THR A 203 -16.30 3.03 5.99
N GLY A 204 -15.79 1.79 6.06
CA GLY A 204 -16.52 0.57 5.68
C GLY A 204 -16.35 0.12 4.22
N TYR A 205 -15.42 0.68 3.45
CA TYR A 205 -15.24 0.34 2.04
C TYR A 205 -14.94 -1.16 1.82
N SER A 206 -13.86 -1.69 2.40
CA SER A 206 -13.50 -3.13 2.32
C SER A 206 -14.60 -4.02 2.92
N GLY A 207 -15.24 -3.58 4.00
CA GLY A 207 -16.39 -4.24 4.59
C GLY A 207 -17.57 -4.43 3.62
N LEU A 208 -17.83 -3.48 2.72
CA LEU A 208 -18.87 -3.62 1.68
C LEU A 208 -18.50 -4.71 0.65
N TRP A 209 -17.22 -4.82 0.29
CA TRP A 209 -16.72 -5.86 -0.61
C TRP A 209 -16.75 -7.26 0.02
N LEU A 210 -16.49 -7.35 1.32
CA LEU A 210 -16.73 -8.57 2.08
C LEU A 210 -18.23 -8.90 2.16
N ALA A 211 -19.09 -7.91 2.44
CA ALA A 211 -20.54 -8.11 2.52
C ALA A 211 -21.13 -8.64 1.21
N LEU A 212 -20.61 -8.15 0.08
CA LEU A 212 -20.87 -8.64 -1.26
C LEU A 212 -20.67 -10.17 -1.38
N ALA A 213 -19.55 -10.71 -0.87
CA ALA A 213 -19.28 -12.17 -0.85
C ALA A 213 -20.16 -12.90 0.16
N LEU A 214 -20.30 -12.31 1.35
CA LEU A 214 -21.00 -12.91 2.48
C LEU A 214 -22.50 -13.01 2.22
N GLN A 215 -23.07 -12.14 1.39
CA GLN A 215 -24.44 -12.28 0.93
C GLN A 215 -24.64 -13.56 0.10
N ARG A 216 -23.72 -13.89 -0.82
CA ARG A 216 -23.80 -15.10 -1.66
C ARG A 216 -23.57 -16.37 -0.87
N THR A 217 -22.65 -16.30 0.06
CA THR A 217 -22.30 -17.43 0.92
C THR A 217 -23.23 -17.54 2.13
N GLY A 218 -24.13 -16.60 2.41
CA GLY A 218 -24.94 -16.60 3.64
C GLY A 218 -24.11 -16.45 4.92
N GLY A 219 -22.97 -15.77 4.81
CA GLY A 219 -22.05 -15.49 5.91
C GLY A 219 -22.30 -14.15 6.60
N LYS A 220 -21.46 -13.85 7.59
CA LYS A 220 -21.46 -12.59 8.35
C LYS A 220 -20.06 -12.03 8.53
N LEU A 221 -20.00 -10.70 8.62
CA LEU A 221 -18.78 -9.94 8.88
C LEU A 221 -18.80 -9.40 10.31
N THR A 222 -17.73 -9.62 11.05
CA THR A 222 -17.40 -8.85 12.26
C THR A 222 -16.26 -7.90 11.91
N THR A 223 -16.48 -6.59 12.01
CA THR A 223 -15.46 -5.58 11.69
C THR A 223 -15.15 -4.69 12.90
N LEU A 224 -13.88 -4.39 13.09
CA LEU A 224 -13.34 -3.69 14.27
C LEU A 224 -12.82 -2.30 13.90
N GLU A 225 -13.30 -1.28 14.61
CA GLU A 225 -12.86 0.11 14.43
C GLU A 225 -12.66 0.79 15.78
N ILE A 226 -11.52 1.46 15.95
CA ILE A 226 -11.20 2.17 17.19
C ILE A 226 -11.88 3.54 17.26
N ASP A 227 -12.04 4.22 16.12
CA ASP A 227 -12.64 5.55 16.03
C ASP A 227 -14.17 5.46 15.91
N SER A 228 -14.87 5.94 16.92
CA SER A 228 -16.33 5.88 16.98
C SER A 228 -17.02 6.70 15.88
N SER A 229 -16.39 7.77 15.38
CA SER A 229 -16.94 8.61 14.31
C SER A 229 -16.86 7.91 12.95
N ARG A 230 -15.72 7.27 12.65
CA ARG A 230 -15.58 6.43 11.46
C ARG A 230 -16.50 5.22 11.50
N ALA A 231 -16.62 4.57 12.67
CA ALA A 231 -17.55 3.47 12.85
C ALA A 231 -19.01 3.89 12.61
N ALA A 232 -19.40 5.12 12.99
CA ALA A 232 -20.73 5.65 12.69
C ALA A 232 -20.95 5.85 11.17
N ILE A 233 -19.95 6.38 10.47
CA ILE A 233 -19.97 6.51 9.00
C ILE A 233 -20.08 5.13 8.34
N ALA A 234 -19.28 4.15 8.79
CA ALA A 234 -19.32 2.79 8.27
C ALA A 234 -20.70 2.14 8.45
N ARG A 235 -21.32 2.27 9.64
CA ARG A 235 -22.70 1.77 9.87
C ARG A 235 -23.70 2.39 8.92
N GLU A 236 -23.60 3.69 8.66
CA GLU A 236 -24.47 4.37 7.70
C GLU A 236 -24.25 3.88 6.27
N ASN A 237 -23.00 3.64 5.86
CA ASN A 237 -22.69 3.05 4.56
C ASN A 237 -23.25 1.62 4.43
N PHE A 238 -23.12 0.79 5.48
CA PHE A 238 -23.73 -0.54 5.51
C PHE A 238 -25.25 -0.50 5.46
N ARG A 239 -25.89 0.47 6.12
CA ARG A 239 -27.34 0.69 6.06
C ARG A 239 -27.80 1.11 4.67
N LYS A 240 -27.09 2.05 4.03
CA LYS A 240 -27.38 2.46 2.63
C LYS A 240 -27.26 1.30 1.65
N ALA A 241 -26.29 0.42 1.87
CA ALA A 241 -26.09 -0.79 1.09
C ALA A 241 -27.10 -1.92 1.40
N GLY A 242 -27.88 -1.80 2.49
CA GLY A 242 -28.84 -2.82 2.92
C GLY A 242 -28.20 -4.08 3.51
N VAL A 243 -27.00 -3.97 4.09
CA VAL A 243 -26.22 -5.09 4.64
C VAL A 243 -26.02 -5.01 6.15
N GLU A 244 -26.74 -4.15 6.85
CA GLU A 244 -26.63 -3.95 8.30
C GLU A 244 -26.91 -5.22 9.13
N LYS A 245 -27.63 -6.19 8.57
CA LYS A 245 -27.87 -7.51 9.20
C LYS A 245 -26.72 -8.51 8.96
N LEU A 246 -25.87 -8.26 7.97
CA LEU A 246 -24.71 -9.09 7.64
C LEU A 246 -23.44 -8.61 8.36
N VAL A 247 -23.36 -7.32 8.68
CA VAL A 247 -22.16 -6.69 9.23
C VAL A 247 -22.36 -6.24 10.68
N THR A 248 -21.52 -6.74 11.58
CA THR A 248 -21.43 -6.29 12.97
C THR A 248 -20.21 -5.41 13.15
N VAL A 249 -20.42 -4.13 13.47
CA VAL A 249 -19.34 -3.16 13.75
C VAL A 249 -19.11 -3.07 15.24
N ILE A 250 -17.93 -3.50 15.70
CA ILE A 250 -17.51 -3.40 17.10
C ILE A 250 -16.56 -2.22 17.24
N VAL A 251 -16.94 -1.28 18.12
CA VAL A 251 -16.11 -0.10 18.40
C VAL A 251 -15.19 -0.39 19.58
N GLY A 252 -13.89 -0.18 19.38
CA GLY A 252 -12.90 -0.28 20.44
C GLY A 252 -11.54 -0.78 19.96
N ASP A 253 -10.65 -0.97 20.93
CA ASP A 253 -9.32 -1.52 20.70
C ASP A 253 -9.40 -2.96 20.19
N ALA A 254 -8.88 -3.21 18.99
CA ALA A 254 -8.86 -4.52 18.36
C ALA A 254 -8.08 -5.54 19.20
N HIS A 255 -6.99 -5.14 19.88
CA HIS A 255 -6.19 -6.05 20.69
C HIS A 255 -6.97 -6.70 21.83
N LYS A 256 -7.87 -5.93 22.45
CA LYS A 256 -8.77 -6.39 23.52
C LYS A 256 -9.99 -7.10 22.94
N THR A 257 -10.48 -6.65 21.80
CA THR A 257 -11.70 -7.18 21.20
C THR A 257 -11.48 -8.57 20.61
N LEU A 258 -10.33 -8.80 20.00
CA LEU A 258 -9.94 -10.11 19.47
C LEU A 258 -9.85 -11.19 20.56
N GLU A 259 -9.57 -10.84 21.81
CA GLU A 259 -9.54 -11.80 22.94
C GLU A 259 -10.91 -12.40 23.26
N ARG A 260 -11.99 -11.73 22.82
CA ARG A 260 -13.37 -12.19 23.03
C ARG A 260 -13.95 -12.88 21.80
N LEU A 261 -13.24 -12.90 20.68
CA LEU A 261 -13.71 -13.58 19.48
C LEU A 261 -13.58 -15.08 19.65
N THR A 262 -14.55 -15.79 19.08
CA THR A 262 -14.60 -17.25 19.06
C THR A 262 -14.54 -17.73 17.61
N GLY A 263 -13.89 -18.86 17.41
CA GLY A 263 -13.78 -19.53 16.12
C GLY A 263 -14.91 -20.55 15.87
N PRO A 264 -14.94 -21.18 14.69
CA PRO A 264 -13.98 -20.97 13.60
C PRO A 264 -14.19 -19.66 12.83
N ILE A 265 -13.10 -19.05 12.40
CA ILE A 265 -13.08 -17.94 11.44
C ILE A 265 -12.66 -18.50 10.07
N ASP A 266 -13.38 -18.12 9.01
CA ASP A 266 -13.07 -18.57 7.64
C ASP A 266 -12.08 -17.64 6.94
N MET A 267 -12.22 -16.34 7.18
CA MET A 267 -11.36 -15.31 6.61
C MET A 267 -11.08 -14.20 7.63
N VAL A 268 -9.83 -13.75 7.67
CA VAL A 268 -9.41 -12.54 8.38
C VAL A 268 -8.88 -11.53 7.38
N PHE A 269 -9.30 -10.27 7.48
CA PHE A 269 -8.71 -9.15 6.75
C PHE A 269 -8.09 -8.17 7.74
N ILE A 270 -6.81 -7.81 7.52
CA ILE A 270 -6.03 -6.91 8.38
C ILE A 270 -5.66 -5.66 7.60
N ASP A 271 -6.21 -4.52 7.99
CA ASP A 271 -5.82 -3.19 7.51
C ASP A 271 -5.88 -2.12 8.61
N ALA A 272 -5.12 -2.33 9.68
CA ALA A 272 -5.07 -1.43 10.85
C ALA A 272 -3.66 -0.85 11.06
N ASP A 273 -3.27 -0.59 12.31
CA ASP A 273 -1.94 -0.12 12.70
C ASP A 273 -0.86 -1.18 12.42
N LYS A 274 0.17 -0.74 11.68
CA LYS A 274 1.06 -1.63 10.93
C LYS A 274 2.07 -2.35 11.83
N GLU A 275 2.48 -1.71 12.92
CA GLU A 275 3.39 -2.23 13.94
C GLU A 275 2.83 -3.46 14.68
N ARG A 276 1.51 -3.66 14.59
CA ARG A 276 0.76 -4.64 15.37
C ARG A 276 0.26 -5.85 14.57
N TYR A 277 0.60 -5.93 13.28
CA TYR A 277 0.13 -7.01 12.41
C TYR A 277 0.51 -8.41 12.91
N ALA A 278 1.70 -8.57 13.49
CA ALA A 278 2.11 -9.84 14.09
C ALA A 278 1.22 -10.23 15.28
N ASP A 279 0.83 -9.26 16.11
CA ASP A 279 -0.03 -9.50 17.27
C ASP A 279 -1.46 -9.87 16.80
N TYR A 280 -1.96 -9.25 15.72
CA TYR A 280 -3.23 -9.62 15.09
C TYR A 280 -3.22 -11.02 14.50
N LEU A 281 -2.14 -11.39 13.80
CA LEU A 281 -1.93 -12.74 13.28
C LEU A 281 -1.94 -13.78 14.42
N GLU A 282 -1.18 -13.54 15.49
CA GLU A 282 -1.07 -14.46 16.62
C GLU A 282 -2.42 -14.69 17.31
N LYS A 283 -3.25 -13.65 17.45
CA LYS A 283 -4.58 -13.76 18.06
C LYS A 283 -5.61 -14.44 17.15
N THR A 284 -5.50 -14.28 15.84
CA THR A 284 -6.52 -14.77 14.89
C THR A 284 -6.19 -16.13 14.28
N LEU A 285 -4.92 -16.47 14.08
CA LEU A 285 -4.50 -17.73 13.46
C LEU A 285 -4.98 -19.00 14.19
N PRO A 286 -5.04 -19.05 15.54
CA PRO A 286 -5.63 -20.18 16.25
C PRO A 286 -7.14 -20.34 16.00
N LEU A 287 -7.85 -19.24 15.80
CA LEU A 287 -9.30 -19.22 15.54
C LEU A 287 -9.63 -19.52 14.07
N LEU A 288 -8.68 -19.31 13.16
CA LEU A 288 -8.85 -19.57 11.73
C LEU A 288 -8.97 -21.07 11.47
N ARG A 289 -9.97 -21.49 10.69
CA ARG A 289 -10.10 -22.91 10.30
C ARG A 289 -8.98 -23.36 9.35
N PRO A 290 -8.65 -24.66 9.30
CA PRO A 290 -7.89 -25.22 8.20
C PRO A 290 -8.57 -24.91 6.85
N GLY A 291 -7.78 -24.53 5.85
CA GLY A 291 -8.23 -24.01 4.57
C GLY A 291 -8.83 -22.59 4.61
N GLY A 292 -8.71 -21.87 5.72
CA GLY A 292 -9.09 -20.46 5.86
C GLY A 292 -7.99 -19.51 5.40
N LEU A 293 -8.36 -18.24 5.19
CA LEU A 293 -7.46 -17.22 4.64
C LEU A 293 -7.20 -16.06 5.62
N ILE A 294 -5.98 -15.57 5.64
CA ILE A 294 -5.61 -14.27 6.22
C ILE A 294 -5.14 -13.39 5.08
N LEU A 295 -5.82 -12.27 4.91
CA LEU A 295 -5.47 -11.21 3.97
C LEU A 295 -4.93 -10.04 4.79
N ALA A 296 -3.77 -9.49 4.42
CA ALA A 296 -3.23 -8.31 5.10
C ALA A 296 -2.68 -7.31 4.09
N HIS A 297 -3.12 -6.06 4.21
CA HIS A 297 -2.82 -4.99 3.26
C HIS A 297 -1.64 -4.13 3.75
N ASN A 298 -0.96 -3.43 2.85
CA ASN A 298 0.26 -2.65 3.15
C ASN A 298 1.40 -3.47 3.75
N VAL A 299 1.57 -4.71 3.29
CA VAL A 299 2.70 -5.56 3.72
C VAL A 299 4.03 -5.15 3.10
N ASP A 300 4.01 -4.27 2.10
CA ASP A 300 5.18 -3.61 1.54
C ASP A 300 5.79 -2.56 2.50
N ARG A 301 5.05 -2.15 3.53
CA ARG A 301 5.53 -1.22 4.55
C ARG A 301 6.52 -1.87 5.48
N ALA A 302 7.64 -1.19 5.67
CA ALA A 302 8.78 -1.71 6.43
C ALA A 302 8.45 -1.99 7.90
N GLU A 303 7.41 -1.36 8.47
CA GLU A 303 6.91 -1.61 9.82
C GLU A 303 6.17 -2.96 9.94
N VAL A 304 5.59 -3.45 8.84
CA VAL A 304 4.94 -4.78 8.75
C VAL A 304 5.96 -5.86 8.38
N ALA A 305 6.90 -5.52 7.50
CA ALA A 305 7.74 -6.46 6.76
C ALA A 305 8.68 -7.33 7.62
N GLU A 306 8.97 -6.97 8.88
CA GLU A 306 9.94 -7.75 9.67
C GLU A 306 9.25 -8.86 10.48
N ARG A 307 8.37 -8.53 11.43
CA ARG A 307 7.79 -9.53 12.35
C ARG A 307 6.60 -10.29 11.74
N TYR A 308 5.73 -9.62 10.98
CA TYR A 308 4.55 -10.26 10.40
C TYR A 308 4.93 -11.17 9.24
N VAL A 309 5.71 -10.67 8.27
CA VAL A 309 6.15 -11.44 7.11
C VAL A 309 6.98 -12.66 7.52
N SER A 310 7.90 -12.53 8.48
CA SER A 310 8.67 -13.68 8.98
C SER A 310 7.78 -14.77 9.58
N ARG A 311 6.65 -14.41 10.20
CA ARG A 311 5.71 -15.40 10.78
C ARG A 311 4.88 -16.13 9.74
N ILE A 312 4.37 -15.42 8.74
CA ILE A 312 3.57 -16.04 7.68
C ILE A 312 4.42 -16.88 6.72
N THR A 313 5.67 -16.49 6.49
CA THR A 313 6.61 -17.23 5.61
C THR A 313 7.44 -18.30 6.33
N GLY A 314 7.63 -18.17 7.65
CA GLY A 314 8.39 -19.13 8.46
C GLY A 314 7.58 -20.26 9.07
N ASN A 315 6.26 -20.31 8.87
CA ASN A 315 5.39 -21.34 9.42
C ASN A 315 5.05 -22.40 8.36
N PRO A 316 5.42 -23.68 8.54
CA PRO A 316 5.19 -24.73 7.54
C PRO A 316 3.70 -25.04 7.30
N HIS A 317 2.81 -24.67 8.23
CA HIS A 317 1.36 -24.83 8.09
C HIS A 317 0.70 -23.68 7.32
N LEU A 318 1.48 -22.69 6.89
CA LEU A 318 1.01 -21.56 6.09
C LEU A 318 1.56 -21.63 4.67
N GLU A 319 0.78 -21.15 3.72
CA GLU A 319 1.23 -20.81 2.36
C GLU A 319 0.91 -19.34 2.13
N THR A 320 1.87 -18.54 1.66
CA THR A 320 1.66 -17.11 1.44
C THR A 320 2.09 -16.71 0.04
N VAL A 321 1.23 -15.98 -0.66
CA VAL A 321 1.59 -15.22 -1.85
C VAL A 321 1.48 -13.71 -1.56
N PHE A 322 2.38 -12.94 -2.16
CA PHE A 322 2.34 -11.49 -2.13
C PHE A 322 1.81 -10.97 -3.45
N TYR A 323 0.64 -10.35 -3.41
CA TYR A 323 0.06 -9.61 -4.52
C TYR A 323 0.55 -8.16 -4.43
N THR A 324 1.47 -7.79 -5.32
CA THR A 324 2.19 -6.50 -5.27
C THR A 324 1.64 -5.44 -6.21
N ASP A 325 0.61 -5.75 -7.00
CA ASP A 325 -0.07 -4.77 -7.83
C ASP A 325 -0.91 -3.85 -6.93
N GLY A 326 -0.31 -2.75 -6.47
CA GLY A 326 -0.94 -1.80 -5.54
C GLY A 326 -0.01 -1.42 -4.38
N ARG A 327 -0.55 -1.39 -3.16
CA ARG A 327 0.21 -1.12 -1.93
C ARG A 327 0.52 -2.41 -1.15
N GLY A 328 0.78 -3.53 -1.83
CA GLY A 328 1.15 -4.81 -1.22
C GLY A 328 0.05 -5.48 -0.38
N LEU A 329 -0.59 -6.51 -0.94
CA LEU A 329 -1.52 -7.41 -0.25
C LEU A 329 -0.86 -8.78 -0.07
N SER A 330 -0.77 -9.29 1.16
CA SER A 330 -0.45 -10.70 1.38
C SER A 330 -1.73 -11.54 1.43
N ILE A 331 -1.68 -12.71 0.81
CA ILE A 331 -2.74 -13.72 0.85
C ILE A 331 -2.13 -14.96 1.49
N THR A 332 -2.55 -15.29 2.71
CA THR A 332 -2.03 -16.41 3.48
C THR A 332 -3.09 -17.48 3.70
N LEU A 333 -2.83 -18.69 3.24
CA LEU A 333 -3.66 -19.87 3.46
C LEU A 333 -3.16 -20.65 4.67
N LYS A 334 -4.07 -21.00 5.60
CA LYS A 334 -3.81 -22.04 6.59
C LYS A 334 -4.05 -23.41 5.96
N LYS A 335 -3.01 -24.22 5.83
CA LYS A 335 -3.06 -25.56 5.19
C LYS A 335 -4.02 -26.49 5.95
N ARG A 336 -4.57 -27.48 5.24
CA ARG A 336 -5.48 -28.49 5.79
C ARG A 336 -4.73 -29.57 6.55
#